data_AF-A0A3A0D7D0-F1
#
_entry.id   AF-A0A3A0D7D0-F1
#
_cell.length_a   1.000
_cell.length_b   1.000
_cell.length_c   1.000
_cell.angle_alpha   90.00
_cell.angle_beta   90.00
_cell.angle_gamma   90.00
#
_symmetry.space_group_name_H-M   'P 1'
#
loop_
_entity.id
_entity.type
_entity.pdbx_description
1 polymer ?
#
loop_
_entity_poly.entity_id
_entity_poly.type
_entity_poly.pdbx_seq_one_letter_code
_entity_poly.pdbx_strand_id
1 'polypeptide(L)' 'MSLRRSPKVRATLYVPEHLLDEARDAVVHLAGFPARLTLTKLVEQAFRAEVARLKLLYNDGRDFPPRDADLRGGRPIAA' A
#
# COMPACT_ATOMS: atom_id res chain seq x y z
N MET A 1 21.95 13.85 0.73
CA MET A 1 20.67 13.96 0.02
C MET A 1 19.54 13.92 1.03
N SER A 2 18.82 15.03 1.20
CA SER A 2 17.69 15.09 2.14
C SER A 2 16.57 14.18 1.64
N LEU A 3 16.25 13.12 2.38
CA LEU A 3 15.02 12.33 2.21
C LEU A 3 13.86 13.26 2.53
N ARG A 4 13.43 14.07 1.56
CA ARG A 4 12.17 14.80 1.69
C ARG A 4 11.09 13.73 1.84
N ARG A 5 10.58 13.57 3.07
CA ARG A 5 9.40 12.75 3.34
C ARG A 5 8.30 13.31 2.46
N SER A 6 7.94 12.58 1.40
CA SER A 6 6.80 12.94 0.56
C SER A 6 5.56 13.07 1.47
N PRO A 7 4.71 14.09 1.27
CA PRO A 7 3.51 14.25 2.07
C PRO A 7 2.62 13.01 1.91
N LYS A 8 1.96 12.59 3.00
CA LYS A 8 0.96 11.53 2.93
C LYS A 8 -0.24 12.04 2.14
N VAL A 9 -0.69 11.26 1.17
CA VAL A 9 -1.88 11.55 0.36
C VAL A 9 -3.00 10.59 0.73
N ARG A 10 -4.26 11.03 0.61
CA ARG A 10 -5.43 10.17 0.79
C ARG A 10 -5.68 9.39 -0.49
N ALA A 11 -5.78 8.06 -0.38
CA ALA A 11 -6.21 7.18 -1.45
C ALA A 11 -7.47 6.41 -1.01
N THR A 12 -8.41 6.23 -1.94
CA THR A 12 -9.62 5.41 -1.74
C THR A 12 -9.53 4.21 -2.67
N LEU A 13 -9.67 3.00 -2.12
CA LEU A 13 -9.55 1.74 -2.83
C LEU A 13 -10.73 0.85 -2.48
N TYR A 14 -11.19 0.05 -3.43
CA TYR A 14 -12.12 -1.04 -3.16
C TYR A 14 -11.31 -2.27 -2.78
N VAL A 15 -11.67 -2.89 -1.67
CA VAL A 15 -11.10 -4.17 -1.19
C VAL A 15 -12.25 -5.08 -0.76
N PRO A 16 -12.08 -6.41 -0.81
CA PRO A 16 -13.05 -7.32 -0.23
C PRO A 16 -13.28 -7.01 1.25
N GLU A 17 -14.53 -7.06 1.68
CA GLU A 17 -14.93 -6.75 3.08
C GLU A 17 -14.18 -7.63 4.09
N HIS A 18 -14.19 -8.94 3.88
CA HIS A 18 -13.51 -9.89 4.76
C HIS A 18 -12.02 -9.60 4.92
N LEU A 19 -11.35 -9.13 3.86
CA LEU A 19 -9.93 -8.77 3.91
C LEU A 19 -9.70 -7.52 4.75
N LEU A 20 -10.60 -6.53 4.64
CA LEU A 20 -10.52 -5.32 5.44
C LEU A 20 -10.77 -5.61 6.92
N ASP A 21 -11.69 -6.51 7.23
CA ASP A 21 -11.99 -6.89 8.61
C ASP A 21 -10.83 -7.67 9.24
N GLU A 22 -10.25 -8.64 8.54
CA GLU A 22 -9.05 -9.34 9.02
C GLU A 22 -7.88 -8.38 9.25
N ALA A 23 -7.69 -7.40 8.35
CA ALA A 23 -6.68 -6.36 8.51
C ALA A 23 -6.94 -5.47 9.74
N ARG A 24 -8.21 -5.17 10.06
CA ARG A 24 -8.59 -4.41 11.26
C ARG A 24 -8.32 -5.22 12.52
N ASP A 25 -8.68 -6.49 12.54
CA ASP A 25 -8.43 -7.39 13.67
C ASP A 25 -6.93 -7.47 13.98
N ALA A 26 -6.10 -7.65 12.95
CA ALA A 26 -4.65 -7.67 13.09
C ALA A 26 -4.11 -6.34 13.66
N VAL A 27 -4.63 -5.20 13.19
CA VAL A 27 -4.23 -3.89 13.69
C VAL A 27 -4.63 -3.69 15.15
N VAL A 28 -5.84 -4.09 15.54
CA VAL A 28 -6.30 -4.00 16.92
C VAL A 28 -5.44 -4.88 17.82
N HIS A 29 -5.17 -6.12 17.42
CA HIS A 29 -4.33 -7.06 18.15
C HIS A 29 -2.88 -6.55 18.32
N LEU A 30 -2.35 -5.85 17.31
CA LEU A 30 -0.96 -5.35 17.27
C LEU A 30 -0.83 -3.85 17.53
N ALA A 31 -1.86 -3.19 18.06
CA ALA A 31 -1.85 -1.75 18.32
C ALA A 31 -0.87 -1.36 19.45
N GLY A 32 -0.54 -2.30 20.33
CA GLY A 32 0.36 -2.11 21.47
C GLY A 32 1.85 -2.24 21.14
N PHE A 33 2.69 -2.06 22.15
CA PHE A 33 4.12 -2.34 22.03
C PHE A 33 4.36 -3.85 21.81
N PRO A 34 5.33 -4.26 20.97
CA PRO A 34 6.32 -3.44 20.25
C PRO A 34 5.85 -2.92 18.87
N ALA A 35 4.82 -3.51 18.28
CA ALA A 35 4.44 -3.26 16.90
C ALA A 35 3.87 -1.84 16.66
N ARG A 36 3.03 -1.35 17.58
CA ARG A 36 2.29 -0.08 17.47
C ARG A 36 1.66 0.07 16.09
N LEU A 37 1.03 -1.00 15.61
CA LEU A 37 0.53 -1.10 14.25
C LEU A 37 -0.69 -0.21 14.07
N THR A 38 -0.84 0.35 12.87
CA THR A 38 -2.04 1.08 12.44
C THR A 38 -2.39 0.62 11.03
N LEU A 39 -3.63 0.79 10.59
CA LEU A 39 -4.01 0.49 9.21
C LEU A 39 -3.14 1.22 8.20
N THR A 40 -2.80 2.50 8.46
CA THR A 40 -1.87 3.25 7.59
C THR A 40 -0.50 2.60 7.51
N LYS A 41 0.06 2.11 8.63
CA LYS A 41 1.37 1.44 8.63
C LYS A 41 1.30 0.10 7.90
N LEU A 42 0.25 -0.68 8.15
CA LEU A 42 0.02 -1.95 7.48
C LEU A 42 -0.04 -1.77 5.95
N VAL A 43 -0.85 -0.83 5.46
CA VAL A 43 -0.98 -0.53 4.02
C VAL A 43 0.35 -0.04 3.44
N GLU A 44 1.06 0.84 4.15
CA GLU A 44 2.38 1.32 3.71
C GLU A 44 3.39 0.17 3.57
N GLN A 45 3.43 -0.74 4.56
CA GLN A 45 4.31 -1.91 4.53
C GLN A 45 3.93 -2.87 3.41
N ALA A 46 2.63 -3.16 3.26
CA ALA A 46 2.11 -4.04 2.20
C ALA A 46 2.46 -3.49 0.81
N PHE A 47 2.25 -2.19 0.57
CA PHE A 47 2.61 -1.56 -0.71
C PHE A 47 4.12 -1.59 -0.96
N ARG A 48 4.96 -1.32 0.05
CA ARG A 48 6.42 -1.39 -0.11
C ARG A 48 6.87 -2.81 -0.44
N ALA A 49 6.36 -3.80 0.28
CA ALA A 49 6.70 -5.21 0.08
C ALA A 49 6.28 -5.68 -1.32
N GLU A 50 5.04 -5.38 -1.72
CA GLU A 50 4.52 -5.81 -3.01
C GLU A 50 5.21 -5.10 -4.18
N VAL A 51 5.42 -3.78 -4.10
CA VAL A 51 6.18 -3.07 -5.14
C VAL A 51 7.61 -3.61 -5.23
N ALA A 52 8.28 -3.92 -4.12
CA ALA A 52 9.60 -4.54 -4.15
C ALA A 52 9.57 -5.91 -4.83
N ARG A 53 8.58 -6.74 -4.52
CA ARG A 53 8.36 -8.04 -5.19
C ARG A 53 8.15 -7.87 -6.69
N LEU A 54 7.34 -6.90 -7.11
CA LEU A 54 7.06 -6.62 -8.52
C LEU A 54 8.31 -6.13 -9.26
N LYS A 55 9.15 -5.30 -8.64
CA LYS A 55 10.44 -4.89 -9.24
C LYS A 55 11.33 -6.08 -9.52
N LEU A 56 11.45 -7.01 -8.56
CA LEU A 56 12.26 -8.21 -8.73
C LEU A 56 11.74 -9.11 -9.84
N LEU A 57 10.41 -9.27 -9.94
CA LEU A 57 9.80 -10.18 -10.91
C LEU A 57 9.74 -9.62 -12.33
N TYR A 58 9.53 -8.30 -12.47
CA TYR A 58 9.15 -7.69 -13.74
C TYR A 58 10.08 -6.57 -14.19
N ASN A 59 11.12 -6.23 -13.42
CA ASN A 59 11.99 -5.09 -13.73
C ASN A 59 13.43 -5.26 -13.21
N ASP A 60 13.93 -6.50 -13.13
CA ASP A 60 15.31 -6.82 -12.71
C ASP A 60 15.71 -6.20 -11.36
N GLY A 61 14.75 -6.05 -10.44
CA GLY A 61 14.93 -5.40 -9.15
C GLY A 61 15.08 -3.87 -9.21
N ARG A 62 14.99 -3.26 -10.39
CA ARG A 62 15.11 -1.81 -10.60
C ARG A 62 13.79 -1.09 -10.36
N ASP A 63 13.84 0.23 -10.21
CA ASP A 63 12.66 1.07 -10.12
C ASP A 63 11.87 1.09 -11.44
N PHE A 64 10.53 1.02 -11.34
CA PHE A 64 9.66 1.24 -12.49
C PHE A 64 9.83 2.67 -13.03
N PRO A 65 9.72 2.88 -14.35
CA PRO A 65 9.77 4.22 -14.92
C PRO A 65 8.63 5.10 -14.36
N PRO A 66 8.83 6.43 -14.25
CA PRO A 66 7.76 7.35 -13.91
C PRO A 66 6.60 7.22 -14.90
N ARG A 67 5.36 7.32 -14.40
CA ARG A 67 4.18 7.34 -15.27
C ARG A 67 4.15 8.63 -16.11
N ASP A 68 3.83 8.51 -17.39
CA ASP A 68 3.67 9.66 -18.30
C ASP A 68 2.32 10.37 -18.17
N ALA A 69 1.37 9.75 -17.45
CA ALA A 69 0.05 10.31 -17.16
C ALA A 69 -0.48 9.80 -15.82
N ASP A 70 -1.42 10.55 -15.23
CA ASP A 70 -2.16 10.08 -14.05
C ASP A 70 -2.90 8.77 -14.37
N LEU A 71 -2.96 7.88 -13.37
CA LEU A 71 -3.85 6.73 -13.45
C LEU A 71 -5.28 7.28 -13.59
N ARG A 72 -5.93 7.00 -14.73
CA ARG A 72 -7.35 7.32 -14.88
C ARG A 72 -8.09 6.54 -13.80
N GLY A 73 -8.74 7.24 -12.87
CA GLY A 73 -9.47 6.62 -11.77
C GLY A 73 -10.54 5.68 -12.33
N GLY A 74 -10.29 4.38 -12.30
CA GLY A 74 -11.25 3.36 -12.69
C GLY A 74 -12.15 3.06 -11.52
N ARG A 75 -13.42 3.48 -11.61
CA ARG A 75 -14.48 2.74 -10.90
C ARG A 75 -14.37 1.29 -11.35
N PRO A 76 -14.40 0.29 -10.45
CA PRO A 76 -14.62 -1.09 -10.85
C PRO A 76 -15.90 -1.10 -11.71
N ILE A 77 -15.82 -1.61 -12.93
CA ILE A 77 -17.03 -2.02 -13.64
C ILE A 77 -17.57 -3.16 -12.78
N ALA A 78 -18.75 -2.96 -12.20
CA ALA A 78 -19.43 -4.00 -11.42
C ALA A 78 -19.42 -5.30 -12.22
N ALA A 79 -18.92 -6.37 -11.59
CA ALA A 79 -19.24 -7.73 -11.98
C ALA A 79 -20.64 -8.07 -11.50
#